data_AF-A0A938HCR2-F1
#
_entry.id   AF-A0A938HCR2-F1
#
_cell.length_a   1.000
_cell.length_b   1.000
_cell.length_c   1.000
_cell.angle_alpha   90.00
_cell.angle_beta   90.00
_cell.angle_gamma   90.00
#
_symmetry.space_group_name_H-M   'P 1'
#
loop_
_entity.id
_entity.type
_entity.pdbx_description
1 polymer ?
#
loop_
_entity_poly.entity_id
_entity_poly.type
_entity_poly.pdbx_seq_one_letter_code
_entity_poly.pdbx_strand_id
1 'polypeptide(L)'
;MKKNLNASFFTGLAIGVFSPLVLLPIIVFILSQSYGQSFAYLWSQTLRFPEFMSRYLSLALIGNLGWFYFFLNRERYFHTRGIIFGMLLYAPYMIYVNLGRLF
;
A
#
# COMPACT_ATOMS: atom_id res chain seq x y z
N MET A 1 -32.16 5.69 -13.92
CA MET A 1 -31.25 6.12 -12.83
C MET A 1 -29.88 5.49 -13.05
N LYS A 2 -28.87 6.28 -13.48
CA LYS A 2 -27.55 5.82 -13.97
C LYS A 2 -26.71 5.18 -12.84
N LYS A 3 -26.51 3.85 -12.89
CA LYS A 3 -25.54 3.10 -12.06
C LYS A 3 -24.10 3.33 -12.58
N ASN A 4 -23.56 4.53 -12.47
CA ASN A 4 -22.23 4.87 -13.00
C ASN A 4 -21.10 4.88 -11.95
N LEU A 5 -21.38 4.48 -10.70
CA LEU A 5 -20.42 4.65 -9.58
C LEU A 5 -19.80 3.38 -8.99
N ASN A 6 -20.33 2.17 -9.20
CA ASN A 6 -19.87 1.06 -8.35
C ASN A 6 -18.65 0.29 -8.88
N ALA A 7 -18.68 -0.31 -10.07
CA ALA A 7 -17.64 -1.29 -10.42
C ALA A 7 -16.24 -0.68 -10.62
N SER A 8 -16.12 0.44 -11.34
CA SER A 8 -14.82 1.08 -11.63
C SER A 8 -14.15 1.71 -10.40
N PHE A 9 -14.94 2.30 -9.51
CA PHE A 9 -14.43 2.84 -8.26
C PHE A 9 -13.97 1.71 -7.33
N PHE A 10 -14.79 0.68 -7.15
CA PHE A 10 -14.43 -0.47 -6.30
C PHE A 10 -13.23 -1.24 -6.82
N THR A 11 -13.07 -1.38 -8.14
CA THR A 11 -11.87 -2.00 -8.73
C THR A 11 -10.62 -1.14 -8.50
N GLY A 12 -10.71 0.18 -8.65
CA GLY A 12 -9.62 1.08 -8.29
C GLY A 12 -9.26 1.02 -6.80
N LEU A 13 -10.27 0.97 -5.94
CA LEU A 13 -10.09 0.83 -4.49
C LEU A 13 -9.48 -0.51 -4.11
N ALA A 14 -9.96 -1.60 -4.70
CA ALA A 14 -9.38 -2.92 -4.51
C ALA A 14 -7.91 -2.94 -4.94
N ILE A 15 -7.57 -2.38 -6.11
CA ILE A 15 -6.18 -2.27 -6.54
C ILE A 15 -5.38 -1.43 -5.53
N GLY A 16 -5.89 -0.29 -5.11
CA GLY A 16 -5.23 0.58 -4.12
C GLY A 16 -4.99 -0.09 -2.76
N VAL A 17 -5.87 -1.00 -2.34
CA VAL A 17 -5.72 -1.74 -1.07
C VAL A 17 -4.85 -2.99 -1.23
N PHE A 18 -5.06 -3.79 -2.27
CA PHE A 18 -4.35 -5.06 -2.47
C PHE A 18 -2.93 -4.88 -3.01
N SER A 19 -2.68 -3.87 -3.83
CA SER A 19 -1.35 -3.64 -4.41
C SER A 19 -0.26 -3.45 -3.33
N PRO A 20 -0.44 -2.59 -2.30
CA PRO A 20 0.52 -2.50 -1.20
C PRO A 20 0.75 -3.81 -0.46
N LEU A 21 -0.30 -4.63 -0.26
CA LEU A 21 -0.19 -5.92 0.41
C LEU A 21 0.63 -6.93 -0.39
N VAL A 22 0.56 -6.88 -1.72
CA VAL A 22 1.36 -7.73 -2.62
C VAL A 22 2.78 -7.17 -2.77
N LEU A 23 2.95 -5.84 -2.80
CA LEU A 23 4.26 -5.20 -2.86
C LEU A 23 5.07 -5.37 -1.56
N LEU A 24 4.42 -5.45 -0.40
CA LEU A 24 5.08 -5.56 0.89
C LEU A 24 6.02 -6.79 0.98
N PRO A 25 5.62 -8.04 0.68
CA PRO A 25 6.53 -9.18 0.66
C PRO A 25 7.62 -9.05 -0.41
N ILE A 26 7.34 -8.40 -1.55
CA ILE A 26 8.35 -8.13 -2.59
C ILE A 26 9.43 -7.18 -2.05
N ILE A 27 9.02 -6.11 -1.37
CA ILE A 27 9.93 -5.15 -0.73
C ILE A 27 10.77 -5.86 0.35
N VAL A 28 10.14 -6.65 1.21
CA VAL A 28 10.85 -7.42 2.25
C VAL A 28 11.84 -8.40 1.62
N PHE A 29 11.49 -9.02 0.50
CA PHE A 29 12.40 -9.90 -0.25
C PHE A 29 13.59 -9.14 -0.84
N ILE A 30 13.38 -7.98 -1.45
CA ILE A 30 14.47 -7.14 -1.98
C ILE A 30 15.39 -6.68 -0.84
N LEU A 31 14.81 -6.26 0.28
CA LEU A 31 15.56 -5.86 1.47
C LEU A 31 16.34 -7.04 2.07
N SER A 32 15.79 -8.26 2.05
CA SER A 32 16.50 -9.44 2.55
C SER A 32 17.74 -9.75 1.73
N GLN A 33 17.69 -9.59 0.41
CA GLN A 33 18.86 -9.71 -0.46
C GLN A 33 19.90 -8.62 -0.17
N SER A 34 19.44 -7.38 0.05
CA SER A 34 20.32 -6.23 0.34
C SER A 34 21.03 -6.35 1.70
N TYR A 35 20.33 -6.79 2.75
CA TYR A 35 20.89 -6.95 4.09
C TYR A 35 21.59 -8.30 4.33
N GLY A 36 21.54 -9.23 3.37
CA GLY A 36 22.09 -10.58 3.53
C GLY A 36 21.41 -11.42 4.63
N GLN A 37 20.17 -11.09 4.99
CA GLN A 37 19.41 -11.79 6.03
C GLN A 37 18.33 -12.68 5.43
N SER A 38 17.84 -13.66 6.18
CA SER A 38 16.77 -14.54 5.72
C SER A 38 15.45 -13.77 5.58
N PHE A 39 14.72 -14.03 4.49
CA PHE A 39 13.39 -13.44 4.26
C PHE A 39 12.45 -13.69 5.44
N ALA A 40 12.45 -14.92 5.98
CA ALA A 40 11.60 -15.30 7.10
C ALA A 40 11.89 -14.45 8.36
N TYR A 41 13.16 -14.13 8.61
CA TYR A 41 13.54 -13.27 9.73
C TYR A 41 13.00 -11.86 9.54
N LEU A 42 13.29 -11.19 8.42
CA LEU A 42 12.81 -9.83 8.14
C LEU A 42 11.28 -9.77 8.05
N TRP A 43 10.63 -10.79 7.50
CA TRP A 43 9.17 -10.90 7.47
C TRP A 43 8.58 -10.99 8.87
N SER A 44 9.16 -11.84 9.73
CA SER A 44 8.72 -11.96 11.13
C SER A 44 8.92 -10.66 11.93
N GLN A 45 10.02 -9.93 11.67
CA GLN A 45 10.28 -8.63 12.27
C GLN A 45 9.25 -7.60 11.80
N THR A 46 8.95 -7.59 10.50
CA THR A 46 7.92 -6.72 9.92
C THR A 46 6.56 -6.94 10.57
N LEU A 47 6.16 -8.19 10.81
CA LEU A 47 4.86 -8.50 11.43
C LEU A 47 4.82 -8.26 12.94
N ARG A 48 5.95 -8.43 13.64
CA ARG A 48 6.02 -8.27 15.11
C ARG A 48 6.17 -6.81 15.53
N PHE A 49 6.85 -6.00 14.73
CA PHE A 49 7.17 -4.62 15.08
C PHE A 49 6.41 -3.65 14.17
N PRO A 50 5.45 -2.89 14.71
CA PRO A 50 4.62 -1.99 13.92
C PRO A 50 5.45 -0.88 13.24
N GLU A 51 6.61 -0.52 13.79
CA GLU A 51 7.53 0.44 13.20
C GLU A 51 8.04 0.00 11.82
N PHE A 52 8.51 -1.25 11.71
CA PHE A 52 8.99 -1.80 10.45
C PHE A 52 7.83 -1.97 9.47
N MET A 53 6.67 -2.46 9.95
CA MET A 53 5.46 -2.55 9.13
C MET A 53 5.08 -1.19 8.54
N SER A 54 4.96 -0.15 9.35
CA SER A 54 4.57 1.19 8.89
C SER A 54 5.54 1.74 7.84
N ARG A 55 6.86 1.57 8.04
CA ARG A 55 7.87 2.01 7.05
C ARG A 55 7.76 1.26 5.73
N TYR A 56 7.67 -0.08 5.75
CA TYR A 56 7.61 -0.87 4.53
C TYR A 56 6.26 -0.72 3.81
N LEU A 57 5.18 -0.53 4.55
CA LEU A 57 3.87 -0.23 4.00
C LEU A 57 3.86 1.15 3.33
N SER A 58 4.53 2.15 3.93
CA SER A 58 4.75 3.46 3.29
C SER A 58 5.49 3.32 1.96
N LEU A 59 6.53 2.49 1.93
CA LEU A 59 7.29 2.20 0.71
C LEU A 59 6.43 1.48 -0.34
N ALA A 60 5.56 0.57 0.09
CA ALA A 60 4.60 -0.13 -0.77
C ALA A 60 3.54 0.81 -1.35
N LEU A 61 3.10 1.83 -0.59
CA LEU A 61 2.21 2.89 -1.09
C LEU A 61 2.85 3.69 -2.23
N ILE A 62 4.17 3.87 -2.23
CA ILE A 62 4.87 4.53 -3.35
C ILE A 62 4.71 3.71 -4.65
N GLY A 63 4.84 2.39 -4.58
CA GLY A 63 4.59 1.53 -5.75
C GLY A 63 3.16 1.66 -6.29
N ASN A 64 2.22 1.99 -5.41
CA ASN A 64 0.83 2.25 -5.75
C ASN A 64 0.64 3.54 -6.58
N LEU A 65 1.58 4.51 -6.50
CA LEU A 65 1.58 5.67 -7.41
C LEU A 65 1.84 5.26 -8.87
N GLY A 66 2.54 4.15 -9.12
CA GLY A 66 2.74 3.63 -10.48
C GLY A 66 1.41 3.26 -11.14
N TRP A 67 0.55 2.55 -10.39
CA TRP A 67 -0.82 2.24 -10.85
C TRP A 67 -1.65 3.50 -11.00
N PHE A 68 -1.58 4.42 -10.05
CA PHE A 68 -2.25 5.71 -10.13
C PHE A 68 -1.93 6.45 -11.43
N TYR A 69 -0.64 6.56 -11.79
CA TYR A 69 -0.21 7.23 -13.00
C TYR A 69 -0.64 6.49 -14.27
N PHE A 70 -0.56 5.17 -14.28
CA PHE A 70 -1.02 4.34 -15.40
C PHE A 70 -2.52 4.52 -15.69
N PHE A 71 -3.37 4.51 -14.65
CA PHE A 71 -4.81 4.70 -14.81
C PHE A 71 -5.19 6.15 -15.12
N LEU A 72 -4.44 7.12 -14.59
CA LEU A 72 -4.62 8.54 -14.91
C LEU A 72 -4.34 8.80 -16.40
N ASN A 73 -3.26 8.24 -16.95
CA ASN A 73 -2.90 8.39 -18.36
C ASN A 73 -3.91 7.73 -19.32
N ARG A 74 -4.77 6.84 -18.83
CA ARG A 74 -5.87 6.24 -19.60
C ARG A 74 -7.22 6.96 -19.39
N GLU A 75 -7.21 8.16 -18.82
CA GLU A 75 -8.41 8.96 -18.50
C GLU A 75 -9.43 8.21 -17.62
N ARG A 76 -8.98 7.19 -16.87
CA ARG A 76 -9.84 6.35 -16.02
C ARG A 76 -10.02 6.98 -14.63
N TYR A 77 -10.54 8.21 -14.60
CA TYR A 77 -10.68 9.03 -13.39
C TYR A 77 -11.38 8.34 -12.20
N PHE A 78 -12.36 7.47 -12.46
CA PHE A 78 -13.04 6.71 -11.40
C PHE A 78 -12.15 5.66 -10.73
N HIS A 79 -11.28 4.99 -11.49
CA HIS A 79 -10.31 4.04 -10.96
C HIS A 79 -9.23 4.77 -10.16
N THR A 80 -8.73 5.88 -10.70
CA THR A 80 -7.74 6.75 -10.06
C THR A 80 -8.22 7.26 -8.70
N ARG A 81 -9.50 7.69 -8.59
CA ARG A 81 -10.12 8.08 -7.32
C ARG A 81 -10.21 6.91 -6.33
N GLY A 82 -10.57 5.73 -6.81
CA GLY A 82 -10.59 4.51 -5.99
C GLY A 82 -9.20 4.20 -5.42
N ILE A 83 -8.16 4.30 -6.23
CA ILE A 83 -6.77 4.06 -5.81
C ILE A 83 -6.35 5.04 -4.71
N ILE A 84 -6.59 6.34 -4.88
CA ILE A 84 -6.30 7.35 -3.84
C ILE A 84 -7.05 7.02 -2.55
N PHE A 85 -8.33 6.67 -2.66
CA PHE A 85 -9.15 6.33 -1.49
C PHE A 85 -8.62 5.09 -0.77
N GLY A 86 -8.15 4.09 -1.53
CA GLY A 86 -7.45 2.91 -1.02
C GLY A 86 -6.16 3.27 -0.27
N MET A 87 -5.36 4.20 -0.79
CA MET A 87 -4.17 4.70 -0.08
C MET A 87 -4.54 5.43 1.21
N LEU A 88 -5.61 6.22 1.20
CA LEU A 88 -6.11 6.98 2.36
C LEU A 88 -6.54 6.07 3.53
N LEU A 89 -7.03 4.85 3.25
CA LEU A 89 -7.36 3.87 4.29
C LEU A 89 -6.15 3.45 5.14
N TYR A 90 -4.94 3.56 4.61
CA TYR A 90 -3.72 3.26 5.35
C TYR A 90 -3.25 4.44 6.23
N ALA A 91 -3.74 5.66 5.98
CA ALA A 91 -3.31 6.83 6.72
C ALA A 91 -3.66 6.77 8.23
N PRO A 92 -4.87 6.37 8.68
CA PRO A 92 -5.17 6.21 10.10
C PRO A 92 -4.24 5.22 10.81
N TYR A 93 -3.92 4.09 10.16
CA TYR A 93 -2.98 3.10 10.70
C TYR A 93 -1.57 3.69 10.86
N MET A 94 -1.08 4.40 9.85
CA MET A 94 0.23 5.05 9.90
C MET A 94 0.31 6.13 10.99
N ILE A 95 -0.75 6.92 11.15
CA ILE A 95 -0.86 7.93 12.21
C ILE A 95 -0.83 7.24 13.57
N TYR A 96 -1.62 6.17 13.78
CA TYR A 96 -1.65 5.43 15.04
C TYR A 96 -0.27 4.91 15.44
N VAL A 97 0.46 4.27 14.51
CA VAL A 97 1.81 3.77 14.78
C VAL A 97 2.79 4.90 15.07
N ASN A 98 2.70 6.02 14.35
CA ASN A 98 3.61 7.15 14.56
C ASN A 98 3.31 7.92 15.86
N LEU A 99 2.04 8.01 16.26
CA LEU A 99 1.64 8.62 17.52
C LEU A 99 2.10 7.76 18.71
N GLY A 100 1.98 6.44 18.61
CA GLY A 100 2.49 5.50 19.62
C GLY A 100 4.02 5.49 19.76
N ARG A 101 4.74 6.10 18.82
CA ARG A 101 6.19 6.31 18.89
C ARG A 101 6.58 7.58 19.66
N LEU A 102 5.65 8.53 19.80
CA LEU A 102 5.89 9.84 20.45
C LEU A 102 5.69 9.81 21.98
N PHE A 103 5.11 8.74 22.52
CA PHE A 103 4.89 8.51 23.96
C PHE A 103 5.71 7.31 24.44
#